data_AF-A0A2M7JEW4-F1
#
_entry.id   AF-A0A2M7JEW4-F1
#
_cell.length_a   1.000
_cell.length_b   1.000
_cell.length_c   1.000
_cell.angle_alpha   90.00
_cell.angle_beta   90.00
_cell.angle_gamma   90.00
#
_symmetry.space_group_name_H-M   'P 1'
#
loop_
_entity.id
_entity.type
_entity.pdbx_description
1 polymer ?
#
loop_
_entity_poly.entity_id
_entity_poly.type
_entity_poly.pdbx_seq_one_letter_code
_entity_poly.pdbx_strand_id
1 'polypeptide(L)'
;MNIADFKAGTRQKGYQYQYFLPEKINHSFYWTDEIINEFLEKASLKVGELNSFSRFVPDINMFIIMHVFKEAVVSSRIEGTQTNIEEALFDEKEINPGLNRKNKCSDFC
;
A
#
# COMPACT_ATOMS: atom_id res chain seq x y z
N MET A 1 12.35 20.08 -7.31
CA MET A 1 12.55 20.35 -5.88
C MET A 1 13.27 19.16 -5.29
N ASN A 2 14.28 19.38 -4.44
CA ASN A 2 14.87 18.29 -3.68
C ASN A 2 13.83 17.78 -2.68
N ILE A 3 13.52 16.49 -2.71
CA ILE A 3 12.51 15.89 -1.83
C ILE A 3 12.84 16.08 -0.35
N ALA A 4 14.12 16.13 0.01
CA ALA A 4 14.57 16.35 1.38
C ALA A 4 14.17 17.74 1.91
N ASP A 5 14.01 18.72 1.02
CA ASP A 5 13.63 20.09 1.37
C ASP A 5 12.11 20.32 1.30
N PHE A 6 11.34 19.32 0.87
CA PHE A 6 9.89 19.47 0.71
C PHE A 6 9.21 19.70 2.06
N LYS A 7 8.39 20.74 2.11
CA LYS A 7 7.49 21.03 3.22
C LYS A 7 6.07 21.00 2.69
N ALA A 8 5.19 20.27 3.38
CA ALA A 8 3.81 20.07 2.93
C ALA A 8 3.00 21.38 2.84
N GLY A 9 3.43 22.44 3.52
CA GLY A 9 2.76 23.74 3.54
C GLY A 9 3.05 24.51 4.82
N THR A 10 2.30 25.59 5.04
CA THR A 10 2.43 26.44 6.23
C THR A 10 1.07 26.70 6.87
N ARG A 11 1.02 26.76 8.20
CA ARG A 11 -0.16 27.26 8.93
C ARG A 11 -0.16 28.78 8.84
N GLN A 12 -1.25 29.36 8.35
CA GLN A 12 -1.45 30.80 8.22
C GLN A 12 -2.66 31.24 9.04
N LYS A 13 -2.64 32.48 9.52
CA LYS A 13 -3.79 33.09 10.21
C LYS A 13 -4.54 33.98 9.23
N GLY A 14 -5.82 33.70 9.04
CA GLY A 14 -6.77 34.62 8.42
C GLY A 14 -7.39 35.55 9.46
N TYR A 15 -8.29 36.43 9.03
CA TYR A 15 -9.05 37.25 9.97
C TYR A 15 -10.02 36.34 10.75
N GLN A 16 -9.78 36.16 12.05
CA GLN A 16 -10.58 35.32 12.98
C GLN A 16 -10.43 33.79 12.83
N TYR A 17 -9.63 33.25 11.91
CA TYR A 17 -9.43 31.80 11.75
C TYR A 17 -8.00 31.43 11.40
N GLN A 18 -7.66 30.15 11.52
CA GLN A 18 -6.37 29.59 11.10
C GLN A 18 -6.60 28.53 10.03
N TYR A 19 -5.78 28.53 8.99
CA TYR A 19 -5.85 27.55 7.91
C TYR A 19 -4.45 27.01 7.57
N PHE A 20 -4.41 25.82 6.98
CA PHE A 20 -3.19 25.26 6.43
C PHE A 20 -3.15 25.58 4.94
N LEU A 21 -2.11 26.29 4.50
CA LEU A 21 -1.85 26.56 3.09
C LEU A 21 -0.88 25.50 2.57
N PRO A 22 -1.33 24.56 1.72
CA PRO A 22 -0.45 23.53 1.18
C PRO A 22 0.56 24.12 0.19
N GLU A 23 1.73 23.50 0.11
CA GLU A 23 2.75 23.82 -0.90
C GLU A 23 2.33 23.30 -2.28
N LYS A 24 2.74 23.98 -3.35
CA LYS A 24 2.39 23.56 -4.71
C LYS A 24 3.13 22.26 -5.06
N ILE A 25 2.40 21.18 -5.25
CA ILE A 25 2.99 19.85 -5.57
C ILE A 25 3.25 19.58 -7.05
N ASN A 26 2.66 20.38 -7.96
CA ASN A 26 2.75 20.14 -9.40
C ASN A 26 4.07 20.68 -9.98
N HIS A 27 5.17 20.02 -9.65
CA HIS A 27 6.51 20.26 -10.16
C HIS A 27 7.37 19.00 -10.01
N SER A 28 8.48 18.90 -10.75
CA SER A 28 9.36 17.72 -10.68
C SER A 28 10.11 17.65 -9.36
N PHE A 29 10.11 16.48 -8.75
CA PHE A 29 10.94 16.14 -7.60
C PHE A 29 12.22 15.45 -8.05
N TYR A 30 13.30 15.69 -7.32
CA TYR A 30 14.55 14.95 -7.45
C TYR A 30 15.07 14.64 -6.04
N TRP A 31 15.94 13.65 -5.92
CA TRP A 31 16.68 13.36 -4.70
C TRP A 31 18.17 13.36 -5.02
N THR A 32 18.98 13.63 -4.00
CA THR A 32 20.45 13.69 -4.13
C THR A 32 21.15 12.59 -3.35
N ASP A 33 20.42 11.80 -2.56
CA ASP A 33 20.98 10.70 -1.80
C ASP A 33 21.28 9.52 -2.72
N GLU A 34 22.57 9.16 -2.80
CA GLU A 34 23.08 8.06 -3.62
C GLU A 34 22.55 6.69 -3.14
N ILE A 35 22.26 6.54 -1.84
CA ILE A 35 21.74 5.31 -1.26
C ILE A 35 20.35 4.98 -1.83
N ILE A 36 19.54 6.00 -2.11
CA ILE A 36 18.22 5.83 -2.73
C ILE A 36 18.38 5.22 -4.14
N ASN A 37 19.37 5.66 -4.91
CA ASN A 37 19.64 5.10 -6.23
C ASN A 37 20.10 3.64 -6.14
N GLU A 38 20.99 3.31 -5.19
CA GLU A 38 21.43 1.94 -4.97
C GLU A 38 20.25 1.00 -4.64
N PHE A 39 19.34 1.44 -3.76
CA PHE A 39 18.13 0.67 -3.44
C PHE A 39 17.16 0.58 -4.62
N LEU A 40 17.03 1.64 -5.41
CA LEU A 40 16.19 1.63 -6.61
C LEU A 40 16.70 0.64 -7.66
N GLU A 41 18.01 0.59 -7.89
CA GLU A 41 18.64 -0.36 -8.79
C GLU A 41 18.43 -1.80 -8.32
N LYS A 42 18.67 -2.06 -7.03
CA LYS A 42 18.44 -3.38 -6.41
C LYS A 42 16.98 -3.82 -6.53
N ALA A 43 16.04 -2.92 -6.22
CA ALA A 43 14.61 -3.20 -6.34
C ALA A 43 14.22 -3.50 -7.79
N SER A 44 14.72 -2.70 -8.74
CA SER A 44 14.47 -2.87 -10.17
C SER A 44 14.98 -4.22 -10.69
N LEU A 45 16.18 -4.64 -10.25
CA LEU A 45 16.73 -5.96 -10.56
C LEU A 45 15.87 -7.09 -10.01
N LYS A 46 15.42 -6.99 -8.74
CA LYS A 46 14.56 -8.01 -8.12
C LYS A 46 13.17 -8.11 -8.77
N VAL A 47 12.59 -7.00 -9.20
CA VAL A 47 11.35 -7.01 -9.99
C VAL A 47 11.58 -7.66 -11.35
N GLY A 48 12.73 -7.41 -12.00
CA GLY A 48 13.11 -8.07 -13.24
C GLY A 48 13.30 -9.58 -13.10
N GLU A 49 13.97 -10.03 -12.02
CA GLU A 49 14.09 -11.46 -11.66
C GLU A 49 12.71 -12.10 -11.49
N LEU A 50 11.82 -11.47 -10.71
CA LEU A 50 10.45 -11.95 -10.48
C LEU A 50 9.66 -12.08 -11.79
N ASN A 51 9.75 -11.07 -12.66
CA ASN A 51 9.11 -11.11 -13.98
C ASN A 51 9.69 -12.18 -14.91
N SER A 52 10.96 -12.55 -14.71
CA SER A 52 11.58 -13.65 -15.46
C SER A 52 11.07 -15.00 -14.94
N PHE A 53 10.96 -15.16 -13.63
CA PHE A 53 10.44 -16.38 -13.01
C PHE A 53 8.96 -16.62 -13.29
N SER A 54 8.15 -15.57 -13.38
CA SER A 54 6.71 -15.69 -13.65
C SER A 54 6.40 -16.41 -14.97
N ARG A 55 7.30 -16.32 -15.96
CA ARG A 55 7.16 -17.02 -17.26
C ARG A 55 7.21 -18.54 -17.17
N PHE A 56 7.77 -19.09 -16.10
CA PHE A 56 7.87 -20.53 -15.87
C PHE A 56 6.71 -21.07 -15.03
N VAL A 57 5.82 -20.20 -14.55
CA VAL A 57 4.68 -20.59 -13.71
C VAL A 57 3.49 -20.95 -14.61
N PRO A 58 2.89 -22.16 -14.46
CA PRO A 58 1.81 -22.62 -15.34
C PRO A 58 0.53 -21.77 -15.29
N ASP A 59 0.15 -21.29 -14.10
CA ASP A 59 -0.96 -20.36 -13.92
C ASP A 59 -0.61 -19.35 -12.81
N ILE A 60 -0.33 -18.12 -13.21
CA ILE A 60 0.06 -17.03 -12.31
C ILE A 60 -1.15 -16.57 -11.48
N ASN A 61 -2.38 -16.71 -11.98
CA ASN A 61 -3.57 -16.19 -11.31
C ASN A 61 -3.81 -16.87 -9.96
N MET A 62 -3.53 -18.17 -9.86
CA MET A 62 -3.63 -18.91 -8.60
C MET A 62 -2.70 -18.31 -7.52
N PHE A 63 -1.50 -17.86 -7.90
CA PHE A 63 -0.56 -17.23 -6.99
C PHE A 63 -0.96 -15.79 -6.67
N ILE A 64 -1.47 -15.02 -7.63
CA ILE A 64 -1.93 -13.64 -7.40
C ILE A 64 -3.02 -13.60 -6.32
N ILE A 65 -4.05 -14.45 -6.45
CA ILE A 65 -5.18 -14.50 -5.50
C ILE A 65 -4.66 -14.77 -4.08
N MET A 66 -3.77 -15.75 -3.93
CA MET A 66 -3.18 -16.09 -2.64
C MET A 66 -2.37 -14.93 -2.03
N HIS A 67 -1.60 -14.20 -2.86
CA HIS A 67 -0.82 -13.05 -2.38
C HIS A 67 -1.71 -11.88 -1.97
N VAL A 68 -2.82 -11.63 -2.68
CA VAL A 68 -3.81 -10.60 -2.30
C VAL A 68 -4.40 -10.91 -0.93
N PHE A 69 -4.85 -12.14 -0.69
CA PHE A 69 -5.40 -12.53 0.61
C PHE A 69 -4.36 -12.43 1.73
N LYS A 70 -3.15 -12.90 1.48
CA LYS A 70 -2.06 -12.81 2.45
C LYS A 70 -1.77 -11.35 2.82
N GLU A 71 -1.68 -10.46 1.84
CA GLU A 71 -1.39 -9.04 2.07
C GLU A 71 -2.53 -8.35 2.80
N ALA A 72 -3.78 -8.62 2.42
CA ALA A 72 -4.97 -8.10 3.10
C ALA A 72 -4.99 -8.49 4.59
N VAL A 73 -4.67 -9.74 4.92
CA VAL A 73 -4.60 -10.22 6.31
C VAL A 73 -3.47 -9.56 7.09
N VAL A 74 -2.29 -9.39 6.47
CA VAL A 74 -1.14 -8.74 7.11
C VAL A 74 -1.44 -7.25 7.34
N SER A 75 -1.98 -6.54 6.35
CA SER A 75 -2.37 -5.13 6.47
C SER A 75 -3.42 -4.92 7.55
N SER A 76 -4.46 -5.75 7.54
CA SER A 76 -5.53 -5.75 8.55
C SER A 76 -4.96 -5.92 9.98
N ARG A 77 -3.94 -6.77 10.14
CA ARG A 77 -3.26 -6.96 11.43
C ARG A 77 -2.47 -5.74 11.88
N ILE A 78 -1.83 -5.02 10.96
CA ILE A 78 -1.12 -3.77 11.28
C ILE A 78 -2.12 -2.72 11.81
N GLU A 79 -3.33 -2.69 11.27
CA GLU A 79 -4.42 -1.81 11.71
C GLU A 79 -5.11 -2.29 13.01
N GLY A 80 -4.67 -3.42 13.58
CA GLY A 80 -5.16 -3.94 14.87
C GLY A 80 -6.36 -4.87 14.76
N THR A 81 -6.75 -5.28 13.55
CA THR A 81 -7.81 -6.28 13.36
C THR A 81 -7.23 -7.70 13.32
N GLN A 82 -7.86 -8.62 14.07
CA GLN A 82 -7.48 -10.03 14.06
C GLN A 82 -8.29 -10.74 12.99
N THR A 83 -7.67 -10.99 11.83
CA THR A 83 -8.24 -11.80 10.74
C THR A 83 -7.27 -12.93 10.42
N ASN A 84 -7.78 -14.14 10.26
CA ASN A 84 -6.98 -15.30 9.84
C ASN A 84 -7.03 -15.47 8.32
N ILE A 85 -6.02 -16.09 7.71
CA ILE A 85 -5.99 -16.38 6.26
C ILE A 85 -7.16 -17.27 5.86
N GLU A 86 -7.52 -18.21 6.73
CA GLU A 86 -8.70 -19.07 6.54
C GLU A 86 -9.99 -18.24 6.48
N GLU A 87 -10.14 -17.24 7.37
CA GLU A 87 -11.30 -16.35 7.42
C GLU A 87 -11.44 -15.49 6.16
N ALA A 88 -10.33 -15.12 5.54
CA ALA A 88 -10.32 -14.33 4.31
C ALA A 88 -10.67 -15.16 3.06
N LEU A 89 -10.47 -16.48 3.08
CA LEU A 89 -10.72 -17.38 1.95
C LEU A 89 -12.17 -17.90 1.86
N PHE A 90 -13.00 -17.72 2.89
CA PHE A 90 -14.41 -18.15 2.86
C PHE A 90 -15.27 -17.22 2.00
N ASP A 91 -16.13 -17.81 1.16
CA ASP A 91 -17.18 -17.07 0.46
C ASP A 91 -18.15 -16.44 1.49
N GLU A 92 -18.69 -15.25 1.20
CA GLU A 92 -19.62 -14.52 2.08
C GLU A 92 -20.80 -15.38 2.58
N LYS A 93 -21.16 -16.43 1.83
CA LYS A 93 -22.25 -17.36 2.12
C LYS A 93 -21.90 -18.40 3.20
N GLU A 94 -20.63 -18.67 3.44
CA GLU A 94 -20.15 -19.66 4.42
C GLU A 94 -19.80 -19.02 5.79
N ILE A 95 -19.86 -17.69 5.87
CA ILE A 95 -19.62 -16.95 7.11
C ILE A 95 -20.89 -17.02 7.98
N ASN A 96 -20.79 -17.70 9.13
CA ASN A 96 -21.86 -17.75 10.13
C ASN A 96 -22.30 -16.32 10.52
N PRO A 97 -23.61 -15.99 10.56
CA PRO A 97 -24.09 -14.63 10.82
C PRO A 97 -23.72 -14.07 12.21
N GLY A 98 -23.22 -14.92 13.13
CA GLY A 98 -22.66 -14.51 14.43
C GLY A 98 -21.23 -13.94 14.38
N LEU A 99 -20.53 -14.08 13.25
CA LEU A 99 -19.19 -13.53 12.99
C LEU A 99 -19.24 -12.27 12.13
N ASN A 100 -20.40 -11.61 12.05
CA ASN A 100 -20.62 -10.39 11.28
C ASN A 100 -19.96 -9.18 11.99
N ARG A 101 -18.62 -9.22 12.13
CA ARG A 101 -17.81 -8.04 12.34
C ARG A 101 -17.77 -7.34 11.00
N LYS A 102 -18.62 -6.31 10.88
CA LYS A 102 -18.59 -5.34 9.79
C LYS A 102 -17.23 -4.64 9.72
N ASN A 103 -16.21 -5.31 9.21
CA ASN A 103 -14.96 -4.72 8.78
C ASN A 103 -14.64 -5.37 7.44
N LYS A 104 -15.32 -4.87 6.41
CA LYS A 104 -15.07 -5.22 5.02
C LYS A 104 -13.63 -4.87 4.67
N CYS A 105 -12.85 -5.88 4.27
CA CYS A 105 -11.69 -5.69 3.41
C CYS A 105 -12.09 -5.59 1.92
N SER A 106 -13.40 -5.66 1.60
CA SER A 106 -13.93 -5.46 0.24
C SER A 106 -14.08 -4.00 -0.18
N ASP A 107 -13.87 -3.03 0.73
CA ASP A 107 -13.94 -1.60 0.43
C ASP A 107 -12.54 -0.97 0.20
N PHE A 108 -11.47 -1.77 0.08
CA PHE A 108 -10.08 -1.29 -0.10
C PHE A 108 -9.46 -1.60 -1.47
N CYS A 109 -10.26 -2.00 -2.46
CA CYS A 109 -9.88 -2.06 -3.88
C CYS A 109 -10.54 -0.94 -4.67
#